data_AF-A0A3D5LGJ0-F1
#
_entry.id   AF-A0A3D5LGJ0-F1
#
_cell.length_a   1.000
_cell.length_b   1.000
_cell.length_c   1.000
_cell.angle_alpha   90.00
_cell.angle_beta   90.00
_cell.angle_gamma   90.00
#
_symmetry.space_group_name_H-M   'P 1'
#
loop_
_entity.id
_entity.type
_entity.pdbx_description
1 polymer ?
#
loop_
_entity_poly.entity_id
_entity_poly.type
_entity_poly.pdbx_seq_one_letter_code
_entity_poly.pdbx_strand_id
1 'polypeptide(L)'
;MSKKEISIYILKKILLFLASIFLLSVIVFYISRLAPGDPLVSYYGERVEKMSPEEHDWAMEKLGLNESVSVQYVKWLSNAFRGEFGISYKYKMDVLEVISGRVGNTMLLGGIGFVLIFTLALLLGILCAWHEEKWLDKIICQIGTVISCIPEFWFSLVLILFFAVELHILPSSGAYTIGKEKDTADRIQHLILPVTVVV
;
A
#
# COMPACT_ATOMS: atom_id res chain seq x y z
N MET A 1 19.19 -26.65 16.13
CA MET A 1 19.99 -25.91 15.14
C MET A 1 21.24 -25.38 15.81
N SER A 2 22.41 -25.61 15.22
CA SER A 2 23.68 -25.00 15.63
C SER A 2 23.64 -23.48 15.42
N LYS A 3 24.39 -22.70 16.23
CA LYS A 3 24.54 -21.24 16.05
C LYS A 3 24.93 -20.88 14.61
N LYS A 4 25.72 -21.73 13.95
CA LYS A 4 26.14 -21.58 12.54
C LYS A 4 24.95 -21.71 11.58
N GLU A 5 24.04 -22.65 11.83
CA GLU A 5 22.84 -22.86 11.01
C GLU A 5 21.85 -21.70 11.14
N ILE A 6 21.68 -21.17 12.36
CA ILE A 6 20.85 -19.99 12.62
C ILE A 6 21.41 -18.77 11.89
N SER A 7 22.72 -18.53 11.96
CA SER A 7 23.37 -17.41 11.27
C SER A 7 23.22 -17.49 9.75
N ILE A 8 23.39 -18.68 9.16
CA ILE A 8 23.22 -18.90 7.72
C ILE A 8 21.76 -18.66 7.31
N TYR A 9 20.81 -19.13 8.12
CA TYR A 9 19.39 -18.93 7.88
C TYR A 9 19.01 -17.44 7.89
N ILE A 10 19.44 -16.69 8.91
CA ILE A 10 19.18 -15.25 9.02
C ILE A 10 19.80 -14.51 7.84
N LEU A 11 21.05 -14.80 7.49
CA LEU A 11 21.72 -14.17 6.35
C LEU A 11 20.97 -14.44 5.05
N LYS A 12 20.53 -15.68 4.81
CA LYS A 12 19.73 -16.03 3.63
C LYS A 12 18.42 -15.23 3.57
N LYS A 13 17.75 -15.03 4.72
CA LYS A 13 16.52 -14.23 4.80
C LYS A 13 16.77 -12.76 4.54
N ILE A 14 17.83 -12.18 5.10
CA ILE A 14 18.21 -10.78 4.85
C ILE A 14 18.54 -10.57 3.38
N LEU A 15 19.35 -11.45 2.78
CA LEU A 15 19.69 -11.36 1.36
C LEU A 15 18.47 -11.49 0.46
N LEU A 16 17.55 -12.41 0.76
CA LEU A 16 16.30 -12.55 0.03
C LEU A 16 15.45 -11.28 0.15
N PHE A 17 15.30 -10.73 1.36
CA PHE A 17 14.56 -9.51 1.61
C PHE A 17 15.14 -8.31 0.86
N LEU A 18 16.46 -8.12 0.90
CA LEU A 18 17.14 -7.05 0.17
C LEU A 18 16.99 -7.22 -1.34
N ALA A 19 17.13 -8.45 -1.86
CA ALA A 19 16.91 -8.74 -3.27
C ALA A 19 15.46 -8.47 -3.68
N SER A 20 14.48 -8.82 -2.85
CA SER A 20 13.06 -8.54 -3.09
C SER A 20 12.77 -7.04 -3.12
N ILE A 21 13.29 -6.26 -2.15
CA ILE A 21 13.13 -4.80 -2.15
C ILE A 21 13.81 -4.18 -3.36
N PHE A 22 15.02 -4.61 -3.70
CA PHE A 22 15.74 -4.11 -4.86
C PHE A 22 14.94 -4.38 -6.14
N LEU A 23 14.52 -5.62 -6.37
CA LEU A 23 13.73 -6.00 -7.54
C LEU A 23 12.41 -5.24 -7.60
N LEU A 24 11.69 -5.13 -6.48
CA LEU A 24 10.46 -4.36 -6.38
C LEU A 24 10.70 -2.88 -6.72
N SER A 25 11.77 -2.28 -6.23
CA SER A 25 12.12 -0.89 -6.51
C SER A 25 12.38 -0.67 -8.01
N VAL A 26 13.10 -1.58 -8.67
CA VAL A 26 13.34 -1.54 -10.11
C VAL A 26 12.02 -1.63 -10.86
N ILE A 27 11.20 -2.64 -10.56
CA ILE A 27 9.92 -2.89 -11.23
C ILE A 27 9.00 -1.68 -11.06
N VAL A 28 8.80 -1.20 -9.84
CA VAL A 28 7.91 -0.07 -9.57
C VAL A 28 8.41 1.20 -10.23
N PHE A 29 9.73 1.46 -10.20
CA PHE A 29 10.30 2.64 -10.85
C PHE A 29 10.07 2.59 -12.37
N TYR A 30 10.40 1.49 -13.03
CA TYR A 30 10.20 1.35 -14.47
C TYR A 30 8.73 1.41 -14.85
N ILE A 31 7.85 0.69 -14.12
CA ILE A 31 6.40 0.76 -14.37
C ILE A 31 5.92 2.20 -14.21
N SER A 32 6.36 2.95 -13.20
CA SER A 32 5.94 4.34 -13.01
C SER A 32 6.41 5.27 -14.13
N ARG A 33 7.54 4.98 -14.78
CA ARG A 33 8.09 5.76 -15.90
C ARG A 33 7.53 5.33 -17.26
N LEU A 34 7.09 4.09 -17.39
CA LEU A 34 6.50 3.53 -18.61
C LEU A 34 4.97 3.61 -18.62
N ALA A 35 4.35 3.83 -17.47
CA ALA A 35 2.92 4.00 -17.35
C ALA A 35 2.45 5.21 -18.19
N PRO A 36 1.25 5.15 -18.78
CA PRO A 36 0.67 6.29 -19.48
C PRO A 36 0.46 7.44 -18.48
N GLY A 37 1.22 8.52 -18.67
CA GLY A 37 1.26 9.66 -17.77
C GLY A 37 2.64 10.30 -17.81
N ASP A 38 2.78 11.42 -18.50
CA ASP A 38 4.05 12.14 -18.56
C ASP A 38 4.42 12.65 -17.14
N PRO A 39 5.60 12.32 -16.60
CA PRO A 39 6.07 12.85 -15.31
C PRO A 39 6.09 14.38 -15.27
N LEU A 40 6.32 15.03 -16.41
CA LEU A 40 6.24 16.47 -16.55
C LEU A 40 4.80 16.96 -16.37
N VAL A 41 3.82 16.30 -16.98
CA VAL A 41 2.38 16.55 -16.77
C VAL A 41 1.99 16.25 -15.31
N SER A 42 2.57 15.23 -14.69
CA SER A 42 2.32 14.94 -13.27
C SER A 42 2.75 16.09 -12.35
N TYR A 43 3.82 16.81 -12.72
CA TYR A 43 4.34 17.95 -11.95
C TYR A 43 3.71 19.29 -12.33
N TYR A 44 3.56 19.58 -13.62
CA TYR A 44 3.09 20.88 -14.11
C TYR A 44 1.62 20.89 -14.52
N GLY A 45 0.95 19.74 -14.57
CA GLY A 45 -0.44 19.60 -15.01
C GLY A 45 -0.63 19.96 -16.47
N GLU A 46 -1.83 20.44 -16.81
CA GLU A 46 -2.19 20.89 -18.17
C GLU A 46 -1.35 22.09 -18.67
N ARG A 47 -0.56 22.73 -17.80
CA ARG A 47 0.35 23.80 -18.21
C ARG A 47 1.40 23.31 -19.20
N VAL A 48 1.75 22.02 -19.17
CA VAL A 48 2.71 21.44 -20.12
C VAL A 48 2.31 21.69 -21.58
N GLU A 49 1.01 21.64 -21.90
CA GLU A 49 0.50 21.88 -23.25
C GLU A 49 0.68 23.32 -23.73
N LYS A 50 0.94 24.26 -22.81
CA LYS A 50 1.11 25.69 -23.09
C LYS A 50 2.56 26.16 -22.93
N MET A 51 3.49 25.26 -22.60
CA MET A 51 4.90 25.61 -22.46
C MET A 51 5.51 25.93 -23.82
N SER A 52 6.37 26.95 -23.88
CA SER A 52 7.25 27.10 -25.03
C SER A 52 8.24 25.91 -25.10
N PRO A 53 8.83 25.62 -26.26
CA PRO A 53 9.86 24.58 -26.36
C PRO A 53 11.02 24.79 -25.36
N GLU A 54 11.43 26.03 -25.16
CA GLU A 54 12.49 26.39 -24.20
C GLU A 54 12.09 26.13 -22.74
N GLU A 55 10.85 26.46 -22.37
CA GLU A 55 10.31 26.18 -21.03
C GLU A 55 10.17 24.69 -20.77
N HIS A 56 9.75 23.93 -21.80
CA HIS A 56 9.60 22.49 -21.73
C HIS A 56 10.95 21.80 -21.50
N ASP A 57 11.98 22.14 -22.30
CA ASP A 57 13.30 21.53 -22.20
C ASP A 57 13.98 21.86 -20.87
N TRP A 58 13.87 23.11 -20.41
CA TRP A 58 14.34 23.52 -19.09
C TRP A 58 13.64 22.74 -17.96
N ALA A 59 12.33 22.53 -18.07
CA ALA A 59 11.55 21.82 -17.06
C ALA A 59 11.91 20.32 -17.01
N MET A 60 12.14 19.70 -18.17
CA MET A 60 12.62 18.34 -18.28
C MET A 60 14.03 18.17 -17.70
N GLU A 61 14.94 19.11 -17.99
CA GLU A 61 16.30 19.10 -17.44
C GLU A 61 16.29 19.25 -15.92
N LYS A 62 15.52 20.22 -15.41
CA LYS A 62 15.37 20.48 -13.97
C LYS A 62 14.86 19.26 -13.20
N LEU A 63 13.96 18.46 -13.79
CA LEU A 63 13.42 17.25 -13.17
C LEU A 63 14.23 15.99 -13.50
N GLY A 64 15.30 16.09 -14.29
CA GLY A 64 16.12 14.95 -14.72
C GLY A 64 15.42 14.00 -15.68
N LEU A 65 14.36 14.46 -16.36
CA LEU A 65 13.52 13.63 -17.23
C LEU A 65 14.12 13.42 -18.62
N ASN A 66 15.10 14.25 -19.01
CA ASN A 66 15.83 14.13 -20.28
C ASN A 66 16.78 12.92 -20.32
N GLU A 67 17.06 12.30 -19.17
CA GLU A 67 17.97 11.16 -19.08
C GLU A 67 17.25 9.84 -19.34
N SER A 68 18.01 8.81 -19.75
CA SER A 68 17.41 7.47 -19.87
C SER A 68 16.88 6.98 -18.52
N VAL A 69 15.78 6.23 -18.53
CA VAL A 69 15.11 5.72 -17.31
C VAL A 69 16.09 5.00 -16.38
N SER A 70 17.05 4.26 -16.95
CA SER A 70 18.10 3.57 -16.19
C SER A 70 19.00 4.53 -15.42
N VAL A 71 19.40 5.65 -16.03
CA VAL A 71 20.23 6.68 -15.37
C VAL A 71 19.43 7.35 -14.25
N GLN A 72 18.16 7.67 -14.50
CA GLN A 72 17.27 8.22 -13.49
C GLN A 72 17.13 7.27 -12.28
N TYR A 73 16.98 5.96 -12.51
CA TYR A 73 16.91 4.96 -11.45
C TYR A 73 18.19 4.90 -10.62
N VAL A 74 19.36 4.83 -11.27
CA VAL A 74 20.65 4.76 -10.55
C VAL A 74 20.88 6.00 -9.70
N LYS A 75 20.57 7.20 -10.22
CA LYS A 75 20.66 8.44 -9.46
C LYS A 75 19.70 8.43 -8.27
N TRP A 76 18.43 8.08 -8.51
CA TRP A 76 17.44 7.97 -7.45
C TRP A 76 17.86 6.98 -6.37
N LEU A 77 18.35 5.79 -6.76
CA LEU A 77 18.78 4.75 -5.82
C LEU A 77 19.98 5.20 -4.99
N SER A 78 20.98 5.83 -5.62
CA SER A 78 22.15 6.41 -4.94
C SER A 78 21.75 7.45 -3.90
N ASN A 79 20.81 8.34 -4.25
CA ASN A 79 20.29 9.37 -3.34
C ASN A 79 19.44 8.75 -2.23
N ALA A 80 18.62 7.74 -2.54
CA ALA A 80 17.81 7.03 -1.55
C ALA A 80 18.67 6.35 -0.47
N PHE A 81 19.84 5.80 -0.81
CA PHE A 81 20.80 5.28 0.18
C PHE A 81 21.36 6.36 1.12
N ARG A 82 21.30 7.63 0.74
CA ARG A 82 21.68 8.79 1.58
C ARG A 82 20.49 9.37 2.35
N GLY A 83 19.30 8.78 2.21
CA GLY A 83 18.06 9.30 2.79
C GLY A 83 17.37 10.35 1.92
N GLU A 84 17.88 10.64 0.73
CA GLU A 84 17.33 11.63 -0.20
C GLU A 84 16.44 10.96 -1.24
N PHE A 85 15.15 10.81 -0.93
CA PHE A 85 14.19 10.17 -1.84
C PHE A 85 13.68 11.09 -2.95
N GLY A 86 14.06 12.38 -2.91
CA GLY A 86 13.64 13.41 -3.86
C GLY A 86 12.21 13.92 -3.61
N ILE A 87 11.66 14.53 -4.65
CA ILE A 87 10.31 15.12 -4.65
C ILE A 87 9.28 14.18 -5.28
N SER A 88 8.07 14.18 -4.74
CA SER A 88 6.92 13.58 -5.41
C SER A 88 6.46 14.49 -6.54
N TYR A 89 6.47 14.01 -7.78
CA TYR A 89 5.98 14.84 -8.89
C TYR A 89 4.49 15.17 -8.76
N LYS A 90 3.69 14.23 -8.26
CA LYS A 90 2.25 14.40 -8.05
C LYS A 90 1.92 15.40 -6.96
N TYR A 91 2.58 15.30 -5.80
CA TYR A 91 2.29 16.15 -4.64
C TYR A 91 3.15 17.42 -4.58
N LYS A 92 4.19 17.53 -5.43
CA LYS A 92 5.12 18.66 -5.52
C LYS A 92 5.82 18.99 -4.20
N MET A 93 6.06 17.95 -3.38
CA MET A 93 6.67 18.04 -2.06
C MET A 93 7.59 16.85 -1.82
N ASP A 94 8.39 16.89 -0.76
CA ASP A 94 9.36 15.84 -0.46
C ASP A 94 8.69 14.49 -0.24
N VAL A 95 9.27 13.43 -0.82
CA VAL A 95 8.72 12.06 -0.73
C VAL A 95 8.59 11.61 0.73
N LEU A 96 9.55 11.97 1.59
CA LEU A 96 9.49 11.64 3.00
C LEU A 96 8.31 12.31 3.72
N GLU A 97 7.96 13.54 3.34
CA GLU A 97 6.78 14.23 3.90
C GLU A 97 5.49 13.51 3.49
N VAL A 98 5.37 13.15 2.20
CA VAL A 98 4.25 12.36 1.66
C VAL A 98 4.10 11.03 2.41
N ILE A 99 5.21 10.31 2.63
CA ILE A 99 5.21 9.03 3.34
C ILE A 99 4.85 9.23 4.82
N SER A 100 5.45 10.21 5.49
CA SER A 100 5.21 10.47 6.92
C SER A 100 3.75 10.80 7.22
N GLY A 101 3.07 11.52 6.30
CA GLY A 101 1.64 11.82 6.43
C GLY A 101 0.72 10.60 6.26
N ARG A 102 1.23 9.45 5.80
CA ARG A 102 0.43 8.24 5.52
C ARG A 102 0.82 7.05 6.37
N VAL A 103 2.09 6.95 6.76
CA VAL A 103 2.65 5.78 7.45
C VAL A 103 1.88 5.43 8.72
N GLY A 104 1.44 6.42 9.50
CA GLY A 104 0.66 6.18 10.72
C GLY A 104 -0.67 5.48 10.45
N ASN A 105 -1.40 5.91 9.41
CA ASN A 105 -2.67 5.28 9.03
C ASN A 105 -2.45 3.86 8.48
N THR A 106 -1.42 3.66 7.66
CA THR A 106 -1.07 2.34 7.12
C THR A 106 -0.69 1.37 8.24
N MET A 107 0.15 1.79 9.19
CA MET A 107 0.55 0.96 10.31
C MET A 107 -0.61 0.63 11.24
N LEU A 108 -1.52 1.59 11.47
CA LEU A 108 -2.69 1.36 12.31
C LEU A 108 -3.62 0.32 11.66
N LEU A 109 -4.03 0.55 10.41
CA LEU A 109 -4.94 -0.34 9.70
C LEU A 109 -4.30 -1.73 9.49
N GLY A 110 -3.09 -1.77 8.95
CA GLY A 110 -2.37 -3.02 8.71
C GLY A 110 -2.00 -3.76 10.00
N GLY A 111 -1.68 -3.04 11.07
CA GLY A 111 -1.37 -3.63 12.37
C GLY A 111 -2.59 -4.26 13.03
N ILE A 112 -3.73 -3.56 13.05
CA ILE A 112 -5.00 -4.12 13.55
C ILE A 112 -5.41 -5.32 12.70
N GLY A 113 -5.37 -5.19 11.38
CA GLY A 113 -5.70 -6.29 10.46
C GLY A 113 -4.81 -7.50 10.69
N PHE A 114 -3.49 -7.33 10.78
CA PHE A 114 -2.55 -8.42 11.05
C PHE A 114 -2.84 -9.16 12.35
N VAL A 115 -3.08 -8.43 13.45
CA VAL A 115 -3.39 -9.03 14.74
C VAL A 115 -4.70 -9.83 14.66
N LEU A 116 -5.74 -9.25 14.06
CA LEU A 116 -7.04 -9.91 13.94
C LEU A 116 -6.97 -11.14 13.03
N ILE A 117 -6.36 -11.05 11.84
CA ILE A 117 -6.17 -12.19 10.94
C ILE A 117 -5.41 -13.30 11.64
N PHE A 118 -4.27 -12.96 12.24
CA PHE A 118 -3.42 -13.96 12.91
C PHE A 118 -4.18 -14.67 14.02
N THR A 119 -4.86 -13.93 14.89
CA THR A 119 -5.62 -14.51 16.00
C THR A 119 -6.83 -15.31 15.50
N LEU A 120 -7.65 -14.75 14.62
CA LEU A 120 -8.87 -15.42 14.13
C LEU A 120 -8.55 -16.64 13.28
N ALA A 121 -7.60 -16.55 12.36
CA ALA A 121 -7.18 -17.69 11.53
C ALA A 121 -6.61 -18.82 12.39
N LEU A 122 -5.82 -18.50 13.41
CA LEU A 122 -5.31 -19.50 14.35
C LEU A 122 -6.45 -20.17 15.13
N LEU A 123 -7.38 -19.38 15.68
CA LEU A 123 -8.52 -19.92 16.43
C LEU A 123 -9.44 -20.79 15.57
N LEU A 124 -9.77 -20.33 14.36
CA LEU A 124 -10.56 -21.10 13.40
C LEU A 124 -9.81 -22.37 12.95
N GLY A 125 -8.50 -22.28 12.71
CA GLY A 125 -7.67 -23.44 12.36
C GLY A 125 -7.63 -24.50 13.47
N ILE A 126 -7.47 -24.08 14.73
CA ILE A 126 -7.55 -24.98 15.89
C ILE A 126 -8.95 -25.59 16.01
N LEU A 127 -10.00 -24.79 15.80
CA LEU A 127 -11.39 -25.25 15.89
C LEU A 127 -11.71 -26.30 14.83
N CYS A 128 -11.28 -26.08 13.58
CA CYS A 128 -11.38 -27.03 12.47
C CYS A 128 -10.62 -28.33 12.80
N ALA A 129 -9.39 -28.24 13.30
CA ALA A 129 -8.61 -29.42 13.68
C ALA A 129 -9.27 -30.24 14.80
N TRP A 130 -9.91 -29.60 15.78
CA TRP A 130 -10.67 -30.33 16.83
C TRP A 130 -11.98 -30.93 16.34
N HIS A 131 -12.59 -30.34 15.30
CA HIS A 131 -13.85 -30.79 14.73
C HIS A 131 -13.66 -31.41 13.35
N GLU A 132 -12.50 -32.00 13.10
CA GLU A 132 -12.12 -32.59 11.81
C GLU A 132 -13.24 -33.50 11.28
N GLU A 133 -13.59 -33.31 10.01
CA GLU A 133 -14.66 -34.02 9.28
C GLU A 133 -16.09 -33.81 9.79
N LYS A 134 -16.29 -33.02 10.85
CA LYS A 134 -17.62 -32.64 11.34
C LYS A 134 -18.20 -31.47 10.55
N TRP A 135 -19.49 -31.23 10.75
CA TRP A 135 -20.23 -30.17 10.08
C TRP A 135 -19.63 -28.77 10.30
N LEU A 136 -19.10 -28.48 11.49
CA LEU A 136 -18.45 -27.18 11.80
C LEU A 136 -17.23 -26.93 10.92
N ASP A 137 -16.33 -27.91 10.80
CA ASP A 137 -15.14 -27.83 9.95
C ASP A 137 -15.55 -27.63 8.48
N LYS A 138 -16.49 -28.43 7.99
CA LYS A 138 -17.00 -28.35 6.61
C LYS A 138 -17.60 -26.98 6.29
N ILE A 139 -18.38 -26.40 7.20
CA ILE A 139 -18.98 -25.07 7.02
C ILE A 139 -17.91 -23.98 7.02
N ILE A 140 -16.97 -24.00 7.97
CA ILE A 140 -15.90 -22.99 8.04
C ILE A 140 -15.06 -23.03 6.77
N CYS A 141 -14.64 -24.22 6.34
CA CYS A 141 -13.86 -24.41 5.12
C CYS A 141 -14.64 -23.97 3.87
N GLN A 142 -15.93 -24.30 3.78
CA GLN A 142 -16.77 -23.92 2.64
C GLN A 142 -16.98 -22.40 2.56
N ILE A 143 -17.30 -21.75 3.68
CA ILE A 143 -17.45 -20.28 3.74
C ILE A 143 -16.11 -19.62 3.39
N GLY A 144 -15.01 -20.07 3.98
CA GLY A 144 -13.67 -19.53 3.69
C GLY A 144 -13.32 -19.65 2.21
N THR A 145 -13.63 -20.78 1.58
CA THR A 145 -13.44 -20.99 0.14
C THR A 145 -14.28 -20.02 -0.68
N VAL A 146 -15.58 -19.85 -0.39
CA VAL A 146 -16.45 -18.92 -1.12
C VAL A 146 -15.96 -17.49 -0.99
N ILE A 147 -15.62 -17.04 0.22
CA ILE A 147 -15.10 -15.68 0.46
C ILE A 147 -13.77 -15.46 -0.27
N SER A 148 -12.88 -16.45 -0.30
CA SER A 148 -11.59 -16.34 -1.00
C SER A 148 -11.71 -16.12 -2.51
N CYS A 149 -12.86 -16.47 -3.11
CA CYS A 149 -13.12 -16.23 -4.53
C CYS A 149 -13.60 -14.81 -4.81
N ILE A 150 -13.98 -14.04 -3.79
CA ILE A 150 -14.49 -12.69 -3.93
C ILE A 150 -13.32 -11.71 -4.00
N PRO A 151 -13.20 -10.89 -5.07
CA PRO A 151 -12.17 -9.88 -5.15
C PRO A 151 -12.35 -8.81 -4.06
N GLU A 152 -11.28 -8.49 -3.32
CA GLU A 152 -11.31 -7.51 -2.22
C GLU A 152 -11.84 -6.14 -2.64
N PHE A 153 -11.46 -5.66 -3.83
CA PHE A 153 -11.93 -4.38 -4.35
C PHE A 153 -13.45 -4.37 -4.56
N TRP A 154 -14.03 -5.47 -5.06
CA TRP A 154 -15.46 -5.58 -5.31
C TRP A 154 -16.20 -5.65 -3.98
N PHE A 155 -15.69 -6.43 -3.03
CA PHE A 155 -16.27 -6.54 -1.70
C PHE A 155 -16.25 -5.20 -0.97
N SER A 156 -15.16 -4.44 -1.08
CA SER A 156 -15.06 -3.08 -0.56
C SER A 156 -16.16 -2.17 -1.11
N LEU A 157 -16.40 -2.20 -2.43
CA LEU A 157 -17.43 -1.39 -3.06
C LEU A 157 -18.84 -1.77 -2.60
N VAL A 158 -19.12 -3.07 -2.44
CA VAL A 158 -20.41 -3.55 -1.94
C VAL A 158 -20.65 -3.09 -0.50
N LEU A 159 -19.64 -3.20 0.36
CA LEU A 159 -19.73 -2.73 1.74
C LEU A 159 -19.94 -1.20 1.80
N ILE A 160 -19.22 -0.43 0.98
CA ILE A 160 -19.43 1.02 0.89
C ILE A 160 -20.85 1.34 0.42
N LEU A 161 -21.34 0.67 -0.63
CA LEU A 161 -22.70 0.88 -1.15
C LEU A 161 -23.74 0.63 -0.05
N PHE A 162 -23.67 -0.50 0.63
CA PHE A 162 -24.68 -0.86 1.62
C PHE A 162 -24.58 -0.02 2.89
N PHE A 163 -23.39 0.12 3.47
CA PHE A 163 -23.23 0.74 4.79
C PHE A 163 -23.10 2.26 4.74
N ALA A 164 -22.49 2.81 3.70
CA ALA A 164 -22.25 4.25 3.59
C ALA A 164 -23.31 4.95 2.72
N VAL A 165 -23.75 4.33 1.63
CA VAL A 165 -24.68 4.98 0.68
C VAL A 165 -26.14 4.65 0.97
N GLU A 166 -26.51 3.38 1.19
CA GLU A 166 -27.90 3.03 1.47
C GLU A 166 -28.27 3.31 2.93
N LEU A 167 -27.50 2.76 3.88
CA LEU A 167 -27.80 2.86 5.31
C LEU A 167 -27.30 4.14 5.98
N HIS A 168 -26.31 4.83 5.38
CA HIS A 168 -25.70 6.05 5.94
C HIS A 168 -25.15 5.90 7.37
N ILE A 169 -24.74 4.69 7.77
CA ILE A 169 -24.28 4.40 9.13
C ILE A 169 -22.76 4.40 9.30
N LEU A 170 -22.01 4.18 8.22
CA LEU A 170 -20.55 4.16 8.22
C LEU A 170 -20.00 5.12 7.17
N PRO A 171 -18.80 5.69 7.39
CA PRO A 171 -18.18 6.57 6.41
C PRO A 171 -17.71 5.79 5.18
N SER A 172 -17.78 6.43 4.01
CA SER A 172 -17.35 5.84 2.73
C SER A 172 -15.84 5.97 2.48
N SER A 173 -15.18 6.94 3.11
CA SER A 173 -13.75 7.22 2.91
C SER A 173 -13.19 8.11 4.01
N GLY A 174 -11.87 8.31 4.01
CA GLY A 174 -11.18 9.21 4.93
C GLY A 174 -10.72 8.53 6.23
N ALA A 175 -9.86 9.23 6.95
CA ALA A 175 -9.37 8.77 8.25
C ALA A 175 -10.25 9.23 9.42
N TYR A 176 -10.91 10.37 9.22
CA TYR A 176 -11.79 11.07 10.15
C TYR A 176 -12.81 11.86 9.33
N THR A 177 -13.95 12.18 9.95
CA THR A 177 -14.84 13.23 9.49
C THR A 177 -14.10 14.58 9.55
N ILE A 178 -14.34 15.46 8.58
CA ILE A 178 -13.75 16.79 8.53
C ILE A 178 -14.02 17.53 9.86
N GLY A 179 -12.96 18.01 10.52
CA GLY A 179 -13.03 18.69 11.81
C GLY A 179 -12.97 17.78 13.05
N LYS A 180 -12.88 16.46 12.89
CA LYS A 180 -12.85 15.48 14.00
C LYS A 180 -11.52 14.72 14.14
N GLU A 181 -10.41 15.32 13.72
CA GLU A 181 -9.09 14.66 13.59
C GLU A 181 -8.51 14.04 14.88
N LYS A 182 -9.11 14.32 16.05
CA LYS A 182 -8.71 13.78 17.36
C LYS A 182 -9.79 12.92 18.02
N ASP A 183 -10.92 12.71 17.36
CA ASP A 183 -12.02 11.92 17.89
C ASP A 183 -11.78 10.43 17.65
N THR A 184 -11.52 9.70 18.74
CA THR A 184 -11.26 8.26 18.69
C THR A 184 -12.49 7.45 18.28
N ALA A 185 -13.71 7.89 18.60
CA ALA A 185 -14.92 7.17 18.22
C ALA A 185 -15.15 7.29 16.72
N ASP A 186 -15.00 8.50 16.18
CA ASP A 186 -15.05 8.75 14.74
C ASP A 186 -13.96 7.95 14.00
N ARG A 187 -12.76 7.87 14.59
CA ARG A 187 -11.67 7.04 14.05
C ARG A 187 -12.03 5.56 13.96
N ILE A 188 -12.64 5.02 15.01
CA ILE A 188 -13.07 3.61 15.04
C ILE A 188 -14.10 3.38 13.93
N GLN A 189 -15.07 4.28 13.75
CA GLN A 189 -16.06 4.18 12.69
C GLN A 189 -15.42 4.15 11.29
N HIS A 190 -14.40 4.97 11.04
CA HIS A 190 -13.63 4.99 9.79
C HIS A 190 -12.77 3.74 9.57
N LEU A 191 -12.49 2.95 10.61
CA LEU A 191 -11.72 1.72 10.51
C LEU A 191 -12.58 0.48 10.29
N ILE A 192 -13.88 0.50 10.60
CA ILE A 192 -14.74 -0.69 10.52
C ILE A 192 -14.72 -1.30 9.10
N LEU A 193 -15.10 -0.53 8.08
CA LEU A 193 -15.17 -1.07 6.71
C LEU A 193 -13.79 -1.55 6.20
N PRO A 194 -12.71 -0.76 6.28
CA PRO A 194 -11.40 -1.22 5.82
C PRO A 194 -10.89 -2.45 6.59
N VAL A 195 -11.10 -2.53 7.91
CA VAL A 195 -10.68 -3.70 8.69
C VAL A 195 -11.49 -4.94 8.30
N THR A 196 -12.79 -4.82 8.08
CA THR A 196 -13.64 -5.95 7.63
C THR A 196 -13.27 -6.47 6.25
N VAL A 197 -12.73 -5.63 5.37
CA VAL A 197 -12.25 -6.10 4.06
C VAL A 197 -10.92 -6.83 4.19
N VAL A 198 -10.02 -6.33 5.04
CA VAL A 198 -8.65 -6.85 5.17
C VAL A 198 -8.61 -8.15 5.97
N VAL A 199 -9.51 -8.35 6.93
CA VAL A 199 -9.56 -9.48 7.87
C VAL A 199 -10.52 -10.57 7.39
#